data_AF-A0A0F9I2P1-F1
#
_entry.id   AF-A0A0F9I2P1-F1
#
_cell.length_a   1.000
_cell.length_b   1.000
_cell.length_c   1.000
_cell.angle_alpha   90.00
_cell.angle_beta   90.00
_cell.angle_gamma   90.00
#
_symmetry.space_group_name_H-M   'P 1'
#
loop_
_entity.id
_entity.type
_entity.pdbx_description
1 polymer ?
#
loop_
_entity_poly.entity_id
_entity_poly.type
_entity_poly.pdbx_seq_one_letter_code
_entity_poly.pdbx_strand_id
1 'polypeptide(L)'
;MAVNHRNLYQPLIDRSLINYQIQYLARNYDFGKQSRIAALIVQEVNSGIEKVEQELGIQRVHPFHLYTKWRGVKIGLPLFRPEYLDPILNGSGDFRECLHLVIAQCRKVCERAKARIKDIQLVGLVNPYSLVRTRYRRPWTDQAGTTQFQSTLRDEIDNIRPRAPFDRIDAMDTGAPVSLINELTGYVEHEGGMGHTVSNHIVQELITLRNVCYPRTRHLKSGEMPFLATSVNAHLSEEVATRFRRLTPVILTVWTQEERDYHPWKNPITDEMLKKRIVRVCFEAYRQNGLLSLMDLQWIFQVSYCKVSELIRSTQKECNIIVPTPGTILDSGRSITHKEVIINLYLQGYSVREIAKMTYHSPRAVDNYIGTFESVLILKLYGIPKKLMARILRKGISLIEEHLELTKQHFKNEEDIKRLIYMKEVKV
;
A
#
# COMPACT_ATOMS: atom_id res chain seq x y z
N MET A 1 10.79 -12.45 20.69
CA MET A 1 9.34 -12.25 20.92
C MET A 1 8.61 -12.95 19.80
N ALA A 2 7.70 -13.88 20.10
CA ALA A 2 6.89 -14.53 19.07
C ALA A 2 6.09 -13.46 18.31
N VAL A 3 6.24 -13.42 16.99
CA VAL A 3 5.48 -12.49 16.15
C VAL A 3 4.01 -12.88 16.27
N ASN A 4 3.16 -11.98 16.79
CA ASN A 4 1.72 -12.23 16.82
C ASN A 4 1.18 -12.10 15.38
N HIS A 5 1.17 -13.22 14.66
CA HIS A 5 0.75 -13.29 13.26
C HIS A 5 -0.67 -12.77 13.06
N ARG A 6 -1.58 -12.97 14.03
CA ARG A 6 -2.94 -12.40 13.97
C ARG A 6 -2.88 -10.88 13.87
N ASN A 7 -2.17 -10.20 14.77
CA ASN A 7 -2.05 -8.74 14.71
C ASN A 7 -1.38 -8.24 13.42
N LEU A 8 -0.45 -9.03 12.87
CA LEU A 8 0.26 -8.68 11.65
C LEU A 8 -0.62 -8.73 10.40
N TYR A 9 -1.46 -9.76 10.28
CA TYR A 9 -2.30 -10.00 9.09
C TYR A 9 -3.75 -9.50 9.23
N GLN A 10 -4.23 -9.18 10.44
CA GLN A 10 -5.55 -8.58 10.66
C GLN A 10 -5.86 -7.38 9.75
N PRO A 11 -4.91 -6.45 9.49
CA PRO A 11 -5.12 -5.36 8.55
C PRO A 11 -5.56 -5.77 7.14
N LEU A 12 -5.17 -6.95 6.67
CA LEU A 12 -5.58 -7.45 5.34
C LEU A 12 -7.03 -7.95 5.35
N ILE A 13 -7.44 -8.58 6.44
CA ILE A 13 -8.81 -9.11 6.61
C ILE A 13 -9.79 -7.94 6.81
N ASP A 14 -9.41 -6.95 7.60
CA ASP A 14 -10.25 -5.78 7.92
C ASP A 14 -10.50 -4.86 6.71
N ARG A 15 -9.68 -4.93 5.66
CA ARG A 15 -9.82 -4.10 4.45
C ARG A 15 -10.73 -4.72 3.41
N SER A 16 -11.99 -4.94 3.82
CA SER A 16 -13.07 -5.37 2.94
C SER A 16 -13.89 -4.19 2.42
N LEU A 17 -14.60 -4.39 1.31
CA LEU A 17 -15.57 -3.41 0.79
C LEU A 17 -16.64 -3.09 1.84
N ILE A 18 -17.17 -4.12 2.51
CA ILE A 18 -18.20 -3.97 3.54
C ILE A 18 -17.70 -3.04 4.65
N ASN A 19 -16.50 -3.30 5.17
CA ASN A 19 -15.94 -2.44 6.21
C ASN A 19 -15.67 -1.02 5.68
N TYR A 20 -15.18 -0.86 4.44
CA TYR A 20 -14.99 0.45 3.82
C TYR A 20 -16.30 1.26 3.77
N GLN A 21 -17.40 0.64 3.31
CA GLN A 21 -18.72 1.28 3.24
C GLN A 21 -19.29 1.59 4.63
N ILE A 22 -19.18 0.69 5.61
CA ILE A 22 -19.63 0.96 6.98
C ILE A 22 -18.88 2.17 7.57
N GLN A 23 -17.56 2.22 7.40
CA GLN A 23 -16.77 3.33 7.91
C GLN A 23 -16.95 4.62 7.10
N TYR A 24 -17.43 4.53 5.86
CA TYR A 24 -17.88 5.69 5.10
C TYR A 24 -19.18 6.24 5.68
N LEU A 25 -20.17 5.37 5.92
CA LEU A 25 -21.43 5.74 6.55
C LEU A 25 -21.20 6.37 7.92
N ALA A 26 -20.36 5.78 8.76
CA ALA A 26 -20.05 6.31 10.10
C ALA A 26 -19.31 7.67 10.12
N ARG A 27 -18.77 8.13 8.98
CA ARG A 27 -18.08 9.41 8.88
C ARG A 27 -18.94 10.51 8.25
N ASN A 28 -19.84 10.14 7.35
CA ASN A 28 -20.65 11.09 6.59
C ASN A 28 -22.11 11.14 7.04
N TYR A 29 -22.54 10.17 7.85
CA TYR A 29 -23.89 10.03 8.38
C TYR A 29 -23.82 9.70 9.88
N ASP A 30 -24.93 9.88 10.60
CA ASP A 30 -25.03 9.70 12.07
C ASP A 30 -25.01 8.22 12.52
N PHE A 31 -24.21 7.38 11.87
CA PHE A 31 -23.98 6.01 12.27
C PHE A 31 -22.76 5.87 13.19
N GLY A 32 -22.86 5.04 14.22
CA GLY A 32 -21.69 4.65 15.01
C GLY A 32 -20.69 3.80 14.21
N LYS A 33 -19.40 3.87 14.55
CA LYS A 33 -18.31 3.09 13.90
C LYS A 33 -18.49 1.57 13.92
N GLN A 34 -19.34 1.05 14.79
CA GLN A 34 -19.70 -0.37 14.94
C GLN A 34 -21.21 -0.62 14.72
N SER A 35 -21.89 0.29 14.02
CA SER A 35 -23.33 0.19 13.80
C SER A 35 -23.69 -1.11 13.09
N ARG A 36 -24.54 -1.93 13.73
CA ARG A 36 -25.10 -3.15 13.12
C ARG A 36 -26.09 -2.81 12.01
N ILE A 37 -26.84 -1.72 12.18
CA ILE A 37 -27.78 -1.22 11.17
C ILE A 37 -27.02 -0.82 9.90
N ALA A 38 -25.91 -0.10 10.03
CA ALA A 38 -25.07 0.24 8.88
C ALA A 38 -24.53 -1.01 8.18
N ALA A 39 -24.15 -2.04 8.95
CA ALA A 39 -23.70 -3.32 8.38
C ALA A 39 -24.81 -4.04 7.60
N LEU A 40 -26.04 -4.06 8.12
CA LEU A 40 -27.21 -4.65 7.45
C LEU A 40 -27.54 -3.91 6.14
N ILE A 41 -27.61 -2.57 6.19
CA ILE A 41 -27.83 -1.72 5.01
C ILE A 41 -26.78 -2.01 3.93
N VAL A 42 -25.50 -2.02 4.32
CA VAL A 42 -24.40 -2.27 3.39
C VAL A 42 -24.48 -3.68 2.78
N GLN A 43 -24.84 -4.69 3.57
CA GLN A 43 -25.02 -6.06 3.08
C GLN A 43 -26.17 -6.14 2.06
N GLU A 44 -27.34 -5.59 2.41
CA GLU A 44 -28.52 -5.63 1.55
C GLU A 44 -28.28 -4.93 0.21
N VAL A 45 -27.71 -3.72 0.24
CA VAL A 45 -27.37 -2.97 -0.98
C VAL A 45 -26.37 -3.73 -1.84
N ASN A 46 -25.31 -4.28 -1.26
CA ASN A 46 -24.31 -5.02 -2.04
C ASN A 46 -24.88 -6.31 -2.65
N SER A 47 -25.71 -7.04 -1.90
CA SER A 47 -26.36 -8.27 -2.37
C SER A 47 -27.40 -8.01 -3.45
N GLY A 48 -28.21 -6.95 -3.32
CA GLY A 48 -29.17 -6.53 -4.34
C GLY A 48 -28.49 -6.21 -5.69
N ILE A 49 -27.41 -5.41 -5.64
CA ILE A 49 -26.64 -5.04 -6.83
C ILE A 49 -25.93 -6.26 -7.43
N GLU A 50 -25.37 -7.14 -6.60
CA GLU A 50 -24.69 -8.34 -7.08
C GLU A 50 -25.63 -9.27 -7.85
N LYS A 51 -26.88 -9.47 -7.38
CA LYS A 51 -27.89 -10.28 -8.09
C LYS A 51 -28.20 -9.70 -9.48
N VAL A 52 -28.48 -8.40 -9.55
CA VAL A 52 -28.76 -7.72 -10.82
C VAL A 52 -27.57 -7.79 -11.78
N GLU A 53 -26.35 -7.60 -11.28
CA GLU A 53 -25.16 -7.69 -12.12
C GLU A 53 -24.90 -9.10 -12.64
N GLN A 54 -25.24 -10.13 -11.87
CA GLN A 54 -25.17 -11.52 -12.32
C GLN A 54 -26.17 -11.79 -13.45
N GLU A 55 -27.41 -11.30 -13.33
CA GLU A 55 -28.44 -11.41 -14.38
C GLU A 55 -28.04 -10.69 -15.66
N LEU A 56 -27.42 -9.51 -15.53
CA LEU A 56 -26.93 -8.71 -16.67
C LEU A 56 -25.58 -9.20 -17.21
N GLY A 57 -24.97 -10.22 -16.61
CA GLY A 57 -23.65 -10.75 -17.02
C GLY A 57 -22.49 -9.76 -16.83
N ILE A 58 -22.62 -8.78 -15.93
CA ILE A 58 -21.61 -7.77 -15.68
C ILE A 58 -20.45 -8.38 -14.88
N GLN A 59 -19.27 -8.40 -15.48
CA GLN A 59 -18.06 -8.91 -14.82
C GLN A 59 -17.24 -7.78 -14.19
N ARG A 60 -17.09 -7.86 -12.87
CA ARG A 60 -16.23 -6.97 -12.07
C ARG A 60 -15.02 -7.71 -11.52
N VAL A 61 -13.99 -6.94 -11.19
CA VAL A 61 -12.75 -7.46 -10.58
C VAL A 61 -12.69 -6.99 -9.14
N HIS A 62 -12.56 -7.94 -8.20
CA HIS A 62 -12.47 -7.64 -6.77
C HIS A 62 -11.06 -7.19 -6.37
N PRO A 63 -10.92 -6.48 -5.23
CA PRO A 63 -9.62 -6.21 -4.63
C PRO A 63 -8.77 -7.47 -4.51
N PHE A 64 -7.45 -7.33 -4.66
CA PHE A 64 -6.48 -8.44 -4.70
C PHE A 64 -6.66 -9.44 -5.86
N HIS A 65 -7.53 -9.17 -6.84
CA HIS A 65 -7.61 -9.99 -8.04
C HIS A 65 -6.80 -9.34 -9.16
N LEU A 66 -5.71 -10.01 -9.56
CA LEU A 66 -4.90 -9.56 -10.70
C LEU A 66 -5.69 -9.81 -11.99
N TYR A 67 -6.10 -8.73 -12.65
CA TYR A 67 -6.80 -8.82 -13.91
C TYR A 67 -5.83 -9.11 -15.05
N THR A 68 -6.13 -10.12 -15.87
CA THR A 68 -5.35 -10.46 -17.06
C THR A 68 -6.26 -10.84 -18.22
N LYS A 69 -5.87 -10.43 -19.43
CA LYS A 69 -6.51 -10.87 -20.67
C LYS A 69 -5.60 -11.88 -21.35
N TRP A 70 -5.91 -13.16 -21.19
CA TRP A 70 -5.12 -14.26 -21.75
C TRP A 70 -5.78 -14.83 -22.99
N ARG A 71 -5.16 -14.64 -24.16
CA ARG A 71 -5.67 -15.14 -25.46
C ARG A 71 -7.15 -14.77 -25.70
N GLY A 72 -7.53 -13.55 -25.36
CA GLY A 72 -8.90 -13.05 -25.47
C GLY A 72 -9.80 -13.33 -24.25
N VAL A 73 -9.44 -14.28 -23.39
CA VAL A 73 -10.19 -14.63 -22.17
C VAL A 73 -9.85 -13.65 -21.05
N LYS A 74 -10.88 -13.08 -20.42
CA LYS A 74 -10.77 -12.18 -19.27
C LYS A 74 -10.73 -12.99 -17.97
N ILE A 75 -9.74 -12.76 -17.13
CA ILE A 75 -9.53 -13.55 -15.91
C ILE A 75 -9.13 -12.61 -14.76
N GLY A 76 -9.71 -12.79 -13.59
CA GLY A 76 -9.24 -12.17 -12.34
C GLY A 76 -8.60 -13.23 -11.45
N LEU A 77 -7.27 -13.22 -11.32
CA LEU A 77 -6.52 -14.19 -10.52
C LEU A 77 -6.52 -13.77 -9.04
N PRO A 78 -7.14 -14.53 -8.12
CA PRO A 78 -7.26 -14.16 -6.70
C PRO A 78 -5.92 -14.33 -5.98
N LEU A 79 -5.15 -13.25 -5.84
CA LEU A 79 -3.84 -13.27 -5.18
C LEU A 79 -3.94 -13.33 -3.65
N PHE A 80 -5.08 -12.91 -3.09
CA PHE A 80 -5.37 -13.02 -1.67
C PHE A 80 -6.84 -13.31 -1.43
N ARG A 81 -7.10 -14.15 -0.42
CA ARG A 81 -8.38 -14.33 0.24
C ARG A 81 -8.12 -14.60 1.73
N PRO A 82 -9.04 -14.27 2.63
CA PRO A 82 -8.83 -14.50 4.06
C PRO A 82 -8.44 -15.94 4.42
N GLU A 83 -9.01 -16.93 3.72
CA GLU A 83 -8.75 -18.36 3.97
C GLU A 83 -7.32 -18.76 3.63
N TYR A 84 -6.62 -17.99 2.80
CA TYR A 84 -5.22 -18.27 2.49
C TYR A 84 -4.28 -18.03 3.68
N LEU A 85 -4.75 -17.35 4.73
CA LEU A 85 -4.00 -17.13 5.96
C LEU A 85 -4.08 -18.30 6.94
N ASP A 86 -4.99 -19.25 6.74
CA ASP A 86 -5.24 -20.36 7.66
C ASP A 86 -3.96 -21.13 8.04
N PRO A 87 -3.02 -21.43 7.11
CA PRO A 87 -1.77 -22.11 7.48
C PRO A 87 -0.95 -21.34 8.53
N ILE A 88 -0.83 -20.02 8.36
CA ILE A 88 -0.06 -19.15 9.26
C ILE A 88 -0.82 -18.92 10.58
N LEU A 89 -2.13 -18.68 10.52
CA LEU A 89 -2.94 -18.31 11.69
C LEU A 89 -3.20 -19.49 12.62
N ASN A 90 -3.30 -20.70 12.08
CA ASN A 90 -3.51 -21.93 12.84
C ASN A 90 -2.18 -22.62 13.21
N GLY A 91 -1.05 -22.09 12.76
CA GLY A 91 0.28 -22.68 13.00
C GLY A 91 0.51 -24.01 12.28
N SER A 92 -0.27 -24.32 11.25
CA SER A 92 -0.18 -25.56 10.47
C SER A 92 0.78 -25.47 9.28
N GLY A 93 1.27 -24.27 8.94
CA GLY A 93 2.25 -24.06 7.87
C GLY A 93 2.85 -22.64 7.86
N ASP A 94 3.70 -22.39 6.88
CA ASP A 94 4.34 -21.11 6.62
C ASP A 94 3.73 -20.41 5.38
N PHE A 95 4.37 -19.34 4.91
CA PHE A 95 3.88 -18.58 3.76
C PHE A 95 3.90 -19.39 2.46
N ARG A 96 4.77 -20.39 2.32
CA ARG A 96 4.83 -21.31 1.16
C ARG A 96 3.57 -22.14 1.05
N GLU A 97 3.03 -22.67 2.16
CA GLU A 97 1.74 -23.36 2.16
C GLU A 97 0.62 -22.44 1.69
N CYS A 98 0.66 -21.17 2.12
CA CYS A 98 -0.28 -20.15 1.65
C CYS A 98 -0.17 -19.93 0.13
N LEU A 99 1.05 -19.89 -0.43
CA LEU A 99 1.28 -19.76 -1.86
C LEU A 99 0.72 -20.95 -2.66
N HIS A 100 0.77 -22.17 -2.10
CA HIS A 100 0.16 -23.33 -2.74
C HIS A 100 -1.37 -23.17 -2.87
N LEU A 101 -2.02 -22.62 -1.84
CA LEU A 101 -3.46 -22.30 -1.89
C LEU A 101 -3.77 -21.25 -2.97
N VAL A 102 -2.95 -20.19 -3.07
CA VAL A 102 -3.09 -19.16 -4.11
C VAL A 102 -2.99 -19.76 -5.50
N ILE A 103 -1.95 -20.56 -5.78
CA ILE A 103 -1.73 -21.17 -7.10
C ILE A 103 -2.86 -22.15 -7.43
N ALA A 104 -3.27 -22.99 -6.47
CA ALA A 104 -4.37 -23.94 -6.66
C ALA A 104 -5.68 -23.23 -6.99
N GLN A 105 -6.01 -22.14 -6.30
CA GLN A 105 -7.22 -21.38 -6.57
C GLN A 105 -7.14 -20.62 -7.91
N CYS A 106 -5.99 -20.04 -8.23
CA CYS A 106 -5.75 -19.44 -9.54
C CYS A 106 -5.92 -20.45 -10.68
N ARG A 107 -5.45 -21.71 -10.50
CA ARG A 107 -5.63 -22.79 -11.48
C ARG A 107 -7.11 -23.09 -11.70
N LYS A 108 -7.88 -23.26 -10.62
CA LYS A 108 -9.34 -23.48 -10.69
C LYS A 108 -10.06 -22.36 -11.43
N VAL A 109 -9.66 -21.10 -11.22
CA VAL A 109 -10.24 -19.95 -11.93
C VAL A 109 -9.93 -20.01 -13.43
N CYS A 110 -8.69 -20.33 -13.81
CA CYS A 110 -8.30 -20.50 -15.21
C CYS A 110 -9.07 -21.64 -15.90
N GLU A 111 -9.23 -22.78 -15.23
CA GLU A 111 -10.00 -23.93 -15.72
C GLU A 111 -11.47 -23.57 -15.96
N ARG A 112 -12.12 -22.92 -14.99
CA ARG A 112 -13.52 -22.44 -15.11
C ARG A 112 -13.69 -21.45 -16.25
N ALA A 113 -12.74 -20.54 -16.43
CA ALA A 113 -12.73 -19.58 -17.53
C ALA A 113 -12.34 -20.21 -18.88
N LYS A 114 -12.00 -21.51 -18.92
CA LYS A 114 -11.46 -22.23 -20.08
C LYS A 114 -10.23 -21.54 -20.68
N ALA A 115 -9.48 -20.83 -19.83
CA ALA A 115 -8.23 -20.21 -20.19
C ALA A 115 -7.16 -21.29 -20.25
N ARG A 116 -6.78 -21.71 -21.47
CA ARG A 116 -5.74 -22.71 -21.75
C ARG A 116 -4.34 -22.21 -21.35
N ILE A 117 -4.12 -21.97 -20.07
CA ILE A 117 -2.88 -21.50 -19.44
C ILE A 117 -2.15 -22.72 -18.89
N LYS A 118 -0.89 -22.90 -19.26
CA LYS A 118 -0.05 -23.96 -18.69
C LYS A 118 0.39 -23.58 -17.27
N ASP A 119 0.62 -24.57 -16.41
CA ASP A 119 1.05 -24.34 -15.03
C ASP A 119 2.26 -23.42 -14.90
N ILE A 120 3.30 -23.62 -15.71
CA ILE A 120 4.50 -22.76 -15.68
C ILE A 120 4.19 -21.30 -16.03
N GLN A 121 3.20 -21.07 -16.92
CA GLN A 121 2.76 -19.72 -17.28
C GLN A 121 1.97 -19.08 -16.15
N LEU A 122 1.12 -19.87 -15.48
CA LEU A 122 0.38 -19.42 -14.31
C LEU A 122 1.33 -19.01 -13.18
N VAL A 123 2.32 -19.85 -12.88
CA VAL A 123 3.36 -19.53 -11.89
C VAL A 123 4.13 -18.28 -12.31
N GLY A 124 4.51 -18.14 -13.59
CA GLY A 124 5.18 -16.93 -14.07
C GLY A 124 4.35 -15.64 -13.96
N LEU A 125 3.01 -15.72 -13.96
CA LEU A 125 2.13 -14.56 -13.78
C LEU A 125 1.94 -14.22 -12.30
N VAL A 126 1.78 -15.24 -11.44
CA VAL A 126 1.41 -15.09 -10.03
C VAL A 126 2.63 -14.95 -9.13
N ASN A 127 3.62 -15.84 -9.28
CA ASN A 127 4.86 -15.86 -8.50
C ASN A 127 6.06 -16.10 -9.41
N PRO A 128 6.43 -15.13 -10.26
CA PRO A 128 7.61 -15.25 -11.13
C PRO A 128 8.92 -15.45 -10.35
N TYR A 129 8.99 -14.96 -9.10
CA TYR A 129 10.20 -15.06 -8.29
C TYR A 129 10.54 -16.50 -7.90
N SER A 130 9.53 -17.38 -7.78
CA SER A 130 9.77 -18.80 -7.50
C SER A 130 10.50 -19.53 -8.64
N LEU A 131 10.48 -18.97 -9.86
CA LEU A 131 11.17 -19.54 -11.03
C LEU A 131 12.66 -19.15 -11.08
N VAL A 132 13.11 -18.26 -10.21
CA VAL A 132 14.52 -17.85 -10.12
C VAL A 132 15.35 -19.00 -9.57
N ARG A 133 16.20 -19.57 -10.43
CA ARG A 133 17.15 -20.63 -10.09
C ARG A 133 18.06 -20.17 -8.94
N THR A 134 18.32 -21.06 -7.98
CA THR A 134 19.07 -20.76 -6.74
C THR A 134 20.45 -20.12 -6.98
N ARG A 135 21.14 -20.46 -8.09
CA ARG A 135 22.44 -19.86 -8.46
C ARG A 135 22.39 -18.38 -8.84
N TYR A 136 21.23 -17.85 -9.18
CA TYR A 136 21.03 -16.43 -9.53
C TYR A 136 20.48 -15.61 -8.36
N ARG A 137 20.21 -16.25 -7.22
CA ARG A 137 19.89 -15.55 -5.97
C ARG A 137 21.19 -15.02 -5.40
N ARG A 138 21.58 -13.82 -5.81
CA ARG A 138 22.73 -13.15 -5.19
C ARG A 138 22.38 -12.90 -3.72
N PRO A 139 23.25 -13.29 -2.77
CA PRO A 139 23.14 -12.83 -1.40
C PRO A 139 23.08 -11.31 -1.40
N TRP A 140 22.33 -10.74 -0.47
CA TRP A 140 22.29 -9.29 -0.27
C TRP A 140 23.73 -8.77 -0.10
N THR A 141 24.14 -7.87 -0.99
CA THR A 141 25.39 -7.13 -0.87
C THR A 141 25.04 -5.66 -0.88
N ASP A 142 25.59 -4.94 0.08
CA ASP A 142 25.42 -3.50 0.31
C ASP A 142 26.16 -2.66 -0.76
N GLN A 143 25.97 -3.00 -2.04
CA GLN A 143 26.59 -2.33 -3.17
C GLN A 143 25.70 -1.18 -3.65
N ALA A 144 26.32 -0.03 -3.96
CA ALA A 144 25.63 1.05 -4.64
C ALA A 144 25.04 0.53 -5.95
N GLY A 145 23.73 0.75 -6.16
CA GLY A 145 23.09 0.42 -7.42
C GLY A 145 23.80 1.12 -8.57
N THR A 146 23.83 0.50 -9.76
CA THR A 146 24.45 1.12 -10.93
C THR A 146 23.81 2.49 -11.20
N THR A 147 24.60 3.48 -11.62
CA THR A 147 24.09 4.83 -11.94
C THR A 147 22.90 4.77 -12.91
N GLN A 148 22.90 3.79 -13.81
CA GLN A 148 21.83 3.55 -14.76
C GLN A 148 20.55 2.98 -14.13
N PHE A 149 20.65 2.13 -13.10
CA PHE A 149 19.47 1.68 -12.34
C PHE A 149 18.81 2.87 -11.62
N GLN A 150 19.62 3.74 -11.00
CA GLN A 150 19.13 4.91 -10.27
C GLN A 150 18.40 5.90 -11.18
N SER A 151 18.98 6.25 -12.34
CA SER A 151 18.37 7.18 -13.28
C SER A 151 17.06 6.62 -13.85
N THR A 152 17.09 5.38 -14.35
CA THR A 152 15.89 4.75 -14.93
C THR A 152 14.76 4.63 -13.91
N LEU A 153 15.06 4.29 -12.65
CA LEU A 153 14.02 4.21 -11.62
C LEU A 153 13.40 5.57 -11.32
N ARG A 154 14.21 6.65 -11.24
CA ARG A 154 13.70 8.00 -11.00
C ARG A 154 12.83 8.48 -12.16
N ASP A 155 13.26 8.26 -13.39
CA ASP A 155 12.48 8.60 -14.59
C ASP A 155 11.15 7.83 -14.62
N GLU A 156 11.17 6.54 -14.28
CA GLU A 156 9.95 5.74 -14.13
C GLU A 156 9.03 6.35 -13.07
N ILE A 157 9.55 6.66 -11.87
CA ILE A 157 8.78 7.28 -10.78
C ILE A 157 8.17 8.60 -11.25
N ASP A 158 8.93 9.48 -11.88
CA ASP A 158 8.48 10.81 -12.31
C ASP A 158 7.37 10.73 -13.35
N ASN A 159 7.32 9.66 -14.15
CA ASN A 159 6.34 9.45 -15.20
C ASN A 159 5.06 8.70 -14.75
N ILE A 160 4.98 8.17 -13.53
CA ILE A 160 3.77 7.47 -13.04
C ILE A 160 2.53 8.39 -13.02
N ARG A 161 1.60 8.27 -13.97
CA ARG A 161 0.36 9.06 -13.97
C ARG A 161 -0.85 8.12 -13.88
N PRO A 162 -1.16 7.59 -12.68
CA PRO A 162 -2.28 6.67 -12.53
C PRO A 162 -3.59 7.42 -12.66
N ARG A 163 -4.53 6.83 -13.40
CA ARG A 163 -5.91 7.29 -13.41
C ARG A 163 -6.62 6.71 -12.19
N ALA A 164 -7.11 7.59 -11.31
CA ALA A 164 -7.76 7.17 -10.07
C ALA A 164 -9.02 6.34 -10.34
N PRO A 165 -9.46 5.47 -9.40
CA PRO A 165 -10.61 4.60 -9.65
C PRO A 165 -11.91 5.38 -9.89
N PHE A 166 -12.10 6.51 -9.20
CA PHE A 166 -13.25 7.40 -9.42
C PHE A 166 -13.30 7.96 -10.86
N ASP A 167 -12.16 8.31 -11.43
CA ASP A 167 -12.07 8.85 -12.80
C ASP A 167 -12.35 7.80 -13.87
N ARG A 168 -12.39 6.50 -13.52
CA ARG A 168 -12.59 5.39 -14.45
C ARG A 168 -14.06 4.98 -14.58
N ILE A 169 -14.91 5.44 -13.68
CA ILE A 169 -16.34 5.15 -13.69
C ILE A 169 -17.01 5.94 -14.82
N ASP A 170 -17.98 5.32 -15.47
CA ASP A 170 -18.83 5.94 -16.47
C ASP A 170 -20.29 5.97 -16.02
N ALA A 171 -21.15 6.67 -16.75
CA ALA A 171 -22.56 6.82 -16.41
C ALA A 171 -23.31 5.47 -16.29
N MET A 172 -22.82 4.40 -16.93
CA MET A 172 -23.42 3.07 -16.83
C MET A 172 -23.00 2.31 -15.57
N ASP A 173 -22.03 2.85 -14.81
CA ASP A 173 -21.54 2.30 -13.55
C ASP A 173 -22.04 3.08 -12.34
N THR A 174 -22.67 4.24 -12.50
CA THR A 174 -23.31 4.96 -11.40
C THR A 174 -24.78 4.58 -11.21
N GLY A 175 -25.41 3.92 -12.19
CA GLY A 175 -26.83 3.57 -12.16
C GLY A 175 -27.11 2.10 -11.80
N ALA A 176 -28.25 1.88 -11.14
CA ALA A 176 -28.90 0.60 -10.96
C ALA A 176 -30.36 0.69 -11.45
N PRO A 177 -31.07 -0.43 -11.69
CA PRO A 177 -32.49 -0.40 -12.06
C PRO A 177 -33.31 0.41 -11.04
N VAL A 178 -34.20 1.28 -11.53
CA VAL A 178 -35.00 2.18 -10.69
C VAL A 178 -35.84 1.41 -9.67
N SER A 179 -36.36 0.25 -10.04
CA SER A 179 -37.09 -0.65 -9.14
C SER A 179 -36.24 -1.07 -7.94
N LEU A 180 -35.00 -1.51 -8.17
CA LEU A 180 -34.07 -1.91 -7.12
C LEU A 180 -33.68 -0.72 -6.24
N ILE A 181 -33.44 0.45 -6.83
CA ILE A 181 -33.12 1.66 -6.06
C ILE A 181 -34.27 2.01 -5.11
N ASN A 182 -35.51 1.98 -5.60
CA ASN A 182 -36.68 2.28 -4.78
C ASN A 182 -36.87 1.25 -3.66
N GLU A 183 -36.69 -0.04 -3.95
CA GLU A 183 -36.75 -1.13 -2.97
C GLU A 183 -35.69 -0.96 -1.87
N LEU A 184 -34.42 -0.78 -2.24
CA LEU A 184 -33.33 -0.57 -1.31
C LEU A 184 -33.49 0.72 -0.51
N THR A 185 -34.01 1.77 -1.14
CA THR A 185 -34.29 3.04 -0.45
C THR A 185 -35.34 2.85 0.64
N GLY A 186 -36.45 2.16 0.34
CA GLY A 186 -37.47 1.81 1.33
C GLY A 186 -36.93 0.95 2.47
N TYR A 187 -36.03 0.00 2.17
CA TYR A 187 -35.34 -0.78 3.20
C TYR A 187 -34.48 0.10 4.13
N VAL A 188 -33.69 1.02 3.55
CA VAL A 188 -32.84 1.95 4.32
C VAL A 188 -33.66 2.91 5.17
N GLU A 189 -34.82 3.37 4.69
CA GLU A 189 -35.75 4.17 5.48
C GLU A 189 -36.27 3.40 6.69
N HIS A 190 -36.73 2.17 6.48
CA HIS A 190 -37.31 1.33 7.54
C HIS A 190 -36.27 0.98 8.62
N GLU A 191 -35.10 0.46 8.21
CA GLU A 191 -34.07 0.02 9.15
C GLU A 191 -33.25 1.18 9.74
N GLY A 192 -33.01 2.22 8.94
CA GLY A 192 -32.18 3.37 9.31
C GLY A 192 -32.95 4.48 10.03
N GLY A 193 -34.28 4.50 9.96
CA GLY A 193 -35.12 5.56 10.51
C GLY A 193 -34.87 6.94 9.88
N MET A 194 -34.37 6.96 8.63
CA MET A 194 -33.99 8.16 7.90
C MET A 194 -35.06 8.55 6.88
N GLY A 195 -35.11 9.83 6.52
CA GLY A 195 -36.02 10.32 5.48
C GLY A 195 -35.64 9.83 4.08
N HIS A 196 -36.63 9.69 3.20
CA HIS A 196 -36.50 9.14 1.84
C HIS A 196 -35.33 9.70 1.04
N THR A 197 -35.15 11.02 1.02
CA THR A 197 -34.07 11.67 0.27
C THR A 197 -32.68 11.25 0.76
N VAL A 198 -32.50 11.14 2.08
CA VAL A 198 -31.23 10.72 2.69
C VAL A 198 -30.99 9.24 2.40
N SER A 199 -32.01 8.41 2.55
CA SER A 199 -31.94 6.98 2.26
C SER A 199 -31.57 6.68 0.81
N ASN A 200 -32.18 7.38 -0.15
CA ASN A 200 -31.82 7.25 -1.57
C ASN A 200 -30.37 7.67 -1.80
N HIS A 201 -29.93 8.79 -1.23
CA HIS A 201 -28.54 9.24 -1.36
C HIS A 201 -27.54 8.23 -0.81
N ILE A 202 -27.82 7.63 0.36
CA ILE A 202 -27.03 6.54 0.92
C ILE A 202 -26.92 5.37 -0.05
N VAL A 203 -28.03 4.92 -0.64
CA VAL A 203 -28.02 3.81 -1.61
C VAL A 203 -27.14 4.15 -2.82
N GLN A 204 -27.30 5.33 -3.41
CA GLN A 204 -26.50 5.75 -4.57
C GLN A 204 -24.99 5.85 -4.25
N GLU A 205 -24.64 6.40 -3.10
CA GLU A 205 -23.24 6.48 -2.67
C GLU A 205 -22.65 5.10 -2.40
N LEU A 206 -23.39 4.20 -1.75
CA LEU A 206 -22.94 2.83 -1.51
C LEU A 206 -22.69 2.07 -2.82
N ILE A 207 -23.59 2.22 -3.81
CA ILE A 207 -23.41 1.67 -5.16
C ILE A 207 -22.15 2.23 -5.80
N THR A 208 -21.96 3.54 -5.73
CA THR A 208 -20.78 4.22 -6.29
C THR A 208 -19.50 3.68 -5.65
N LEU A 209 -19.42 3.64 -4.31
CA LEU A 209 -18.26 3.13 -3.59
C LEU A 209 -17.95 1.68 -3.93
N ARG A 210 -18.98 0.82 -4.05
CA ARG A 210 -18.82 -0.56 -4.51
C ARG A 210 -18.18 -0.60 -5.89
N ASN A 211 -18.68 0.21 -6.82
CA ASN A 211 -18.23 0.18 -8.21
C ASN A 211 -16.83 0.76 -8.40
N VAL A 212 -16.43 1.74 -7.58
CA VAL A 212 -15.06 2.23 -7.47
C VAL A 212 -14.12 1.12 -7.00
N CYS A 213 -14.53 0.35 -5.98
CA CYS A 213 -13.70 -0.73 -5.43
C CYS A 213 -13.65 -1.92 -6.39
N TYR A 214 -14.76 -2.22 -7.07
CA TYR A 214 -14.97 -3.39 -7.92
C TYR A 214 -15.17 -2.90 -9.37
N PRO A 215 -14.12 -2.41 -10.05
CA PRO A 215 -14.24 -1.89 -11.40
C PRO A 215 -14.63 -3.00 -12.39
N ARG A 216 -15.34 -2.61 -13.46
CA ARG A 216 -15.66 -3.55 -14.56
C ARG A 216 -14.38 -3.92 -15.31
N THR A 217 -14.37 -5.11 -15.90
CA THR A 217 -13.23 -5.58 -16.72
C THR A 217 -12.85 -4.65 -17.88
N ARG A 218 -13.78 -3.80 -18.36
CA ARG A 218 -13.52 -2.81 -19.42
C ARG A 218 -12.72 -1.59 -18.96
N HIS A 219 -12.73 -1.28 -17.66
CA HIS A 219 -11.98 -0.15 -17.09
C HIS A 219 -10.57 -0.51 -16.63
N LEU A 220 -10.24 -1.80 -16.72
CA LEU A 220 -8.94 -2.34 -16.35
C LEU A 220 -8.15 -2.77 -17.58
N LYS A 221 -6.85 -2.52 -17.53
CA LYS A 221 -5.85 -3.06 -18.46
C LYS A 221 -5.31 -4.38 -17.91
N SER A 222 -4.91 -5.28 -18.80
CA SER A 222 -4.27 -6.53 -18.39
C SER A 222 -3.00 -6.23 -17.58
N GLY A 223 -2.87 -6.85 -16.41
CA GLY A 223 -1.80 -6.59 -15.44
C GLY A 223 -2.16 -5.59 -14.34
N GLU A 224 -3.32 -4.94 -14.41
CA GLU A 224 -3.84 -4.10 -13.33
C GLU A 224 -4.58 -4.92 -12.26
N MET A 225 -4.62 -4.38 -11.06
CA MET A 225 -5.30 -4.98 -9.91
C MET A 225 -5.96 -3.87 -9.07
N PRO A 226 -7.30 -3.90 -8.88
CA PRO A 226 -7.94 -3.02 -7.92
C PRO A 226 -7.55 -3.40 -6.50
N PHE A 227 -7.51 -2.42 -5.62
CA PHE A 227 -6.98 -2.58 -4.28
C PHE A 227 -7.60 -1.59 -3.29
N LEU A 228 -7.79 -2.00 -2.04
CA LEU A 228 -8.16 -1.11 -0.93
C LEU A 228 -6.94 -0.81 -0.06
N ALA A 229 -6.37 0.38 -0.25
CA ALA A 229 -5.17 0.83 0.46
C ALA A 229 -5.53 1.62 1.73
N THR A 230 -4.56 1.76 2.64
CA THR A 230 -4.71 2.72 3.75
C THR A 230 -4.58 4.13 3.20
N SER A 231 -5.45 5.05 3.59
CA SER A 231 -5.39 6.43 3.09
C SER A 231 -4.17 7.17 3.64
N VAL A 232 -3.60 8.09 2.86
CA VAL A 232 -2.60 9.06 3.35
C VAL A 232 -3.15 9.99 4.44
N ASN A 233 -4.48 10.12 4.52
CA ASN A 233 -5.18 10.93 5.53
C ASN A 233 -5.68 10.09 6.72
N ALA A 234 -5.14 8.89 6.92
CA ALA A 234 -5.51 8.04 8.05
C ALA A 234 -4.83 8.54 9.34
N HIS A 235 -5.62 8.73 10.41
CA HIS A 235 -5.11 9.17 11.71
C HIS A 235 -4.83 7.98 12.62
N LEU A 236 -3.63 7.40 12.53
CA LEU A 236 -3.29 6.14 13.20
C LEU A 236 -3.30 6.21 14.73
N SER A 237 -3.18 7.40 15.31
CA SER A 237 -3.30 7.64 16.75
C SER A 237 -4.73 7.55 17.27
N GLU A 238 -5.72 7.89 16.44
CA GLU A 238 -7.15 7.87 16.79
C GLU A 238 -7.83 6.60 16.28
N GLU A 239 -7.41 6.11 15.12
CA GLU A 239 -7.90 4.91 14.44
C GLU A 239 -6.95 3.73 14.66
N VAL A 240 -6.71 3.41 15.95
CA VAL A 240 -5.72 2.41 16.36
C VAL A 240 -6.00 1.05 15.71
N ALA A 241 -7.26 0.60 15.73
CA ALA A 241 -7.70 -0.63 15.09
C ALA A 241 -7.86 -0.43 13.58
N THR A 242 -7.27 -1.32 12.77
CA THR A 242 -7.26 -1.20 11.31
C THR A 242 -8.65 -1.13 10.69
N ARG A 243 -9.62 -1.86 11.24
CA ARG A 243 -11.02 -1.78 10.80
C ARG A 243 -11.61 -0.35 10.80
N PHE A 244 -11.11 0.55 11.62
CA PHE A 244 -11.59 1.94 11.65
C PHE A 244 -10.77 2.88 10.79
N ARG A 245 -9.64 2.42 10.23
CA ARG A 245 -8.76 3.30 9.47
C ARG A 245 -9.41 3.77 8.20
N ARG A 246 -9.14 5.02 7.82
CA ARG A 246 -9.57 5.54 6.52
C ARG A 246 -8.89 4.74 5.41
N LEU A 247 -9.71 4.20 4.50
CA LEU A 247 -9.25 3.46 3.33
C LEU A 247 -9.43 4.29 2.07
N THR A 248 -8.72 3.93 1.01
CA THR A 248 -8.85 4.56 -0.31
C THR A 248 -8.72 3.48 -1.39
N PRO A 249 -9.68 3.36 -2.31
CA PRO A 249 -9.56 2.46 -3.44
C PRO A 249 -8.48 3.01 -4.39
N VAL A 250 -7.63 2.11 -4.87
CA VAL A 250 -6.57 2.39 -5.83
C VAL A 250 -6.52 1.28 -6.88
N ILE A 251 -6.00 1.57 -8.07
CA ILE A 251 -5.70 0.56 -9.08
C ILE A 251 -4.19 0.51 -9.27
N LEU A 252 -3.63 -0.69 -9.20
CA LEU A 252 -2.20 -0.95 -9.22
C LEU A 252 -1.80 -1.68 -10.49
N THR A 253 -0.77 -1.18 -11.18
CA THR A 253 -0.16 -1.82 -12.35
C THR A 253 0.91 -2.80 -11.90
N VAL A 254 0.46 -3.98 -11.46
CA VAL A 254 1.32 -5.08 -10.99
C VAL A 254 2.23 -5.62 -12.11
N TRP A 255 1.73 -5.60 -13.34
CA TRP A 255 2.45 -5.97 -14.55
C TRP A 255 2.25 -4.92 -15.64
N THR A 256 3.34 -4.35 -16.14
CA THR A 256 3.26 -3.53 -17.37
C THR A 256 3.09 -4.43 -18.59
N GLN A 257 2.77 -3.84 -19.75
CA GLN A 257 2.72 -4.58 -21.00
C GLN A 257 4.11 -5.14 -21.36
N GLU A 258 5.15 -4.32 -21.27
CA GLU A 258 6.55 -4.69 -21.53
C GLU A 258 7.03 -5.86 -20.66
N GLU A 259 6.72 -5.83 -19.35
CA GLU A 259 7.10 -6.91 -18.43
C GLU A 259 6.40 -8.24 -18.73
N ARG A 260 5.17 -8.19 -19.28
CA ARG A 260 4.45 -9.41 -19.71
C ARG A 260 5.01 -9.97 -21.01
N ASP A 261 5.43 -9.09 -21.91
CA ASP A 261 6.03 -9.46 -23.20
C ASP A 261 7.44 -10.05 -23.02
N TYR A 262 8.12 -9.72 -21.92
CA TYR A 262 9.36 -10.38 -21.48
C TYR A 262 9.18 -11.88 -21.13
N HIS A 263 7.93 -12.35 -20.97
CA HIS A 263 7.57 -13.74 -20.66
C HIS A 263 8.27 -14.27 -19.40
N PRO A 264 7.81 -13.85 -18.20
CA PRO A 264 8.45 -14.20 -16.92
C PRO A 264 8.51 -15.70 -16.61
N TRP A 265 7.73 -16.52 -17.31
CA TRP A 265 7.79 -17.99 -17.21
C TRP A 265 8.92 -18.63 -18.03
N LYS A 266 9.53 -17.90 -18.97
CA LYS A 266 10.72 -18.32 -19.72
C LYS A 266 11.98 -17.69 -19.13
N ASN A 267 11.88 -16.40 -18.79
CA ASN A 267 12.97 -15.60 -18.30
C ASN A 267 12.72 -15.23 -16.83
N PRO A 268 13.46 -15.79 -15.86
CA PRO A 268 13.25 -15.48 -14.46
C PRO A 268 13.45 -13.99 -14.19
N ILE A 269 12.58 -13.41 -13.37
CA ILE A 269 12.72 -12.01 -12.97
C ILE A 269 13.96 -11.81 -12.09
N THR A 270 14.64 -10.68 -12.24
CA THR A 270 15.76 -10.32 -11.37
C THR A 270 15.28 -9.57 -10.13
N ASP A 271 16.14 -9.48 -9.11
CA ASP A 271 15.88 -8.64 -7.94
C ASP A 271 15.68 -7.16 -8.33
N GLU A 272 16.41 -6.66 -9.32
CA GLU A 272 16.24 -5.29 -9.86
C GLU A 272 14.87 -5.08 -10.49
N MET A 273 14.38 -6.03 -11.31
CA MET A 273 13.03 -5.96 -11.87
C MET A 273 11.98 -5.98 -10.75
N LEU A 274 12.17 -6.82 -9.73
CA LEU A 274 11.24 -6.87 -8.59
C LEU A 274 11.26 -5.56 -7.79
N LYS A 275 12.43 -4.96 -7.57
CA LYS A 275 12.58 -3.63 -6.95
C LYS A 275 11.78 -2.58 -7.73
N LYS A 276 11.98 -2.47 -9.05
CA LYS A 276 11.25 -1.53 -9.92
C LYS A 276 9.73 -1.71 -9.79
N ARG A 277 9.25 -2.96 -9.85
CA ARG A 277 7.83 -3.28 -9.72
C ARG A 277 7.25 -2.89 -8.36
N ILE A 278 7.93 -3.21 -7.26
CA ILE A 278 7.51 -2.86 -5.90
C ILE A 278 7.43 -1.33 -5.74
N VAL A 279 8.49 -0.62 -6.16
CA VAL A 279 8.55 0.84 -6.04
C VAL A 279 7.47 1.49 -6.89
N ARG A 280 7.29 1.07 -8.15
CA ARG A 280 6.22 1.56 -9.03
C ARG A 280 4.86 1.46 -8.36
N VAL A 281 4.51 0.27 -7.86
CA VAL A 281 3.21 0.02 -7.23
C VAL A 281 3.00 0.87 -5.97
N CYS A 282 4.05 1.10 -5.16
CA CYS A 282 3.97 1.99 -4.00
C CYS A 282 3.71 3.45 -4.41
N PHE A 283 4.45 3.97 -5.40
CA PHE A 283 4.25 5.33 -5.89
C PHE A 283 2.91 5.51 -6.63
N GLU A 284 2.46 4.48 -7.34
CA GLU A 284 1.15 4.46 -8.01
C GLU A 284 0.00 4.53 -7.00
N ALA A 285 0.09 3.76 -5.89
CA ALA A 285 -0.84 3.86 -4.79
C ALA A 285 -0.80 5.26 -4.15
N TYR A 286 0.40 5.78 -3.89
CA TYR A 286 0.59 7.07 -3.25
C TYR A 286 0.00 8.23 -4.05
N ARG A 287 0.18 8.22 -5.38
CA ARG A 287 -0.43 9.22 -6.29
C ARG A 287 -1.96 9.12 -6.36
N GLN A 288 -2.54 8.01 -5.88
CA GLN A 288 -3.98 7.81 -5.70
C GLN A 288 -4.41 7.96 -4.23
N ASN A 289 -3.59 8.61 -3.38
CA ASN A 289 -3.84 8.82 -1.94
C ASN A 289 -3.89 7.53 -1.09
N GLY A 290 -3.32 6.43 -1.60
CA GLY A 290 -3.23 5.15 -0.92
C GLY A 290 -1.81 4.78 -0.50
N LEU A 291 -1.69 4.02 0.59
CA LEU A 291 -0.44 3.51 1.14
C LEU A 291 -0.52 1.99 1.29
N LEU A 292 0.55 1.32 0.85
CA LEU A 292 0.67 -0.14 0.88
C LEU A 292 1.61 -0.58 1.99
N SER A 293 1.12 -1.47 2.86
CA SER A 293 1.92 -2.11 3.90
C SER A 293 2.84 -3.20 3.32
N LEU A 294 3.83 -3.63 4.11
CA LEU A 294 4.68 -4.76 3.71
C LEU A 294 3.90 -6.06 3.49
N MET A 295 2.81 -6.25 4.25
CA MET A 295 1.93 -7.41 4.08
C MET A 295 1.14 -7.32 2.77
N ASP A 296 0.72 -6.12 2.36
CA ASP A 296 0.10 -5.92 1.04
C ASP A 296 1.04 -6.36 -0.07
N LEU A 297 2.26 -5.83 -0.04
CA LEU A 297 3.27 -6.13 -1.04
C LEU A 297 3.65 -7.62 -1.05
N GLN A 298 3.67 -8.29 0.11
CA GLN A 298 3.87 -9.74 0.19
C GLN A 298 2.81 -10.49 -0.63
N TRP A 299 1.54 -10.14 -0.50
CA TRP A 299 0.44 -10.78 -1.23
C TRP A 299 0.28 -10.28 -2.67
N ILE A 300 0.72 -9.07 -2.99
CA ILE A 300 0.72 -8.58 -4.38
C ILE A 300 1.78 -9.31 -5.20
N PHE A 301 2.99 -9.46 -4.64
CA PHE A 301 4.13 -10.02 -5.36
C PHE A 301 4.39 -11.50 -5.07
N GLN A 302 3.68 -12.08 -4.10
CA GLN A 302 3.81 -13.48 -3.69
C GLN A 302 5.23 -13.82 -3.20
N VAL A 303 5.86 -12.86 -2.52
CA VAL A 303 7.22 -12.94 -1.94
C VAL A 303 7.15 -12.59 -0.45
N SER A 304 7.98 -13.21 0.39
CA SER A 304 7.93 -12.98 1.85
C SER A 304 8.10 -11.50 2.22
N TYR A 305 7.40 -11.05 3.28
CA TYR A 305 7.51 -9.66 3.75
C TYR A 305 8.94 -9.26 4.14
N CYS A 306 9.76 -10.21 4.62
CA CYS A 306 11.17 -9.97 4.92
C CYS A 306 11.94 -9.54 3.66
N LYS A 307 11.76 -10.27 2.55
CA LYS A 307 12.42 -9.94 1.29
C LYS A 307 11.87 -8.64 0.69
N VAL A 308 10.56 -8.40 0.78
CA VAL A 308 9.98 -7.10 0.39
C VAL A 308 10.63 -5.95 1.18
N SER A 309 10.76 -6.11 2.50
CA SER A 309 11.41 -5.11 3.35
C SER A 309 12.88 -4.91 3.00
N GLU A 310 13.61 -5.99 2.71
CA GLU A 310 15.01 -5.95 2.26
C GLU A 310 15.15 -5.18 0.95
N LEU A 311 14.33 -5.50 -0.05
CA LEU A 311 14.36 -4.86 -1.38
C LEU A 311 14.02 -3.37 -1.28
N ILE A 312 13.00 -2.99 -0.51
CA ILE A 312 12.67 -1.57 -0.28
C ILE A 312 13.84 -0.83 0.37
N ARG A 313 14.41 -1.38 1.44
CA ARG A 313 15.55 -0.73 2.14
C ARG A 313 16.76 -0.55 1.22
N SER A 314 17.09 -1.61 0.48
CA SER A 314 18.17 -1.61 -0.50
C SER A 314 17.93 -0.54 -1.58
N THR A 315 16.72 -0.46 -2.16
CA THR A 315 16.42 0.58 -3.16
C THR A 315 16.46 2.00 -2.60
N GLN A 316 15.95 2.22 -1.39
CA GLN A 316 16.00 3.54 -0.76
C GLN A 316 17.44 4.03 -0.58
N LYS A 317 18.34 3.14 -0.13
CA LYS A 317 19.77 3.44 0.10
C LYS A 317 20.52 3.62 -1.22
N GLU A 318 20.29 2.74 -2.20
CA GLU A 318 20.94 2.78 -3.50
C GLU A 318 20.56 4.03 -4.31
N CYS A 319 19.29 4.46 -4.24
CA CYS A 319 18.78 5.53 -5.09
C CYS A 319 18.57 6.86 -4.35
N ASN A 320 18.80 6.92 -3.04
CA ASN A 320 18.48 8.07 -2.17
C ASN A 320 17.02 8.54 -2.36
N ILE A 321 16.09 7.58 -2.39
CA ILE A 321 14.64 7.83 -2.46
C ILE A 321 13.98 7.31 -1.21
N ILE A 322 12.79 7.82 -0.89
CA ILE A 322 11.94 7.24 0.16
C ILE A 322 10.73 6.62 -0.51
N VAL A 323 10.51 5.32 -0.28
CA VAL A 323 9.36 4.62 -0.84
C VAL A 323 8.13 4.92 0.04
N PRO A 324 7.01 5.39 -0.55
CA PRO A 324 5.82 5.74 0.22
C PRO A 324 5.14 4.47 0.75
N THR A 325 5.17 4.31 2.06
CA THR A 325 4.51 3.23 2.82
C THR A 325 3.82 3.85 4.04
N PRO A 326 2.89 3.16 4.72
CA PRO A 326 2.33 3.66 5.97
C PRO A 326 3.42 4.06 6.98
N GLY A 327 4.50 3.27 7.07
CA GLY A 327 5.59 3.54 8.00
C GLY A 327 6.40 4.79 7.70
N THR A 328 6.52 5.21 6.44
CA THR A 328 7.29 6.40 6.02
C THR A 328 6.44 7.66 5.99
N ILE A 329 5.19 7.56 5.53
CA ILE A 329 4.29 8.73 5.35
C ILE A 329 3.50 9.07 6.62
N LEU A 330 3.00 8.06 7.34
CA LEU A 330 2.20 8.26 8.55
C LEU A 330 3.03 8.13 9.84
N ASP A 331 4.37 8.08 9.71
CA ASP A 331 5.34 7.86 10.80
C ASP A 331 4.96 6.72 11.75
N SER A 332 4.30 5.68 11.22
CA SER A 332 3.86 4.51 11.99
C SER A 332 4.93 3.43 12.10
N GLY A 333 6.07 3.62 11.44
CA GLY A 333 7.16 2.66 11.37
C GLY A 333 8.43 3.21 11.99
N ARG A 334 9.19 2.34 12.67
CA ARG A 334 10.55 2.64 13.18
C ARG A 334 11.62 2.63 12.09
N SER A 335 11.28 2.98 10.85
CA SER A 335 12.26 2.87 9.77
C SER A 335 13.31 3.96 9.95
N ILE A 336 14.48 3.61 10.48
CA ILE A 336 15.62 4.52 10.64
C ILE A 336 16.09 5.01 9.25
N THR A 337 15.89 4.19 8.23
CA THR A 337 16.46 4.37 6.88
C THR A 337 16.02 5.64 6.16
N HIS A 338 14.77 6.11 6.28
CA HIS A 338 14.36 7.35 5.60
C HIS A 338 14.89 8.60 6.31
N LYS A 339 15.04 8.55 7.65
CA LYS A 339 15.65 9.62 8.45
C LYS A 339 17.14 9.74 8.14
N GLU A 340 17.81 8.59 8.05
CA GLU A 340 19.22 8.50 7.65
C GLU A 340 19.45 9.11 6.26
N VAL A 341 18.63 8.77 5.25
CA VAL A 341 18.73 9.35 3.90
C VAL A 341 18.56 10.87 3.92
N ILE A 342 17.56 11.39 4.65
CA ILE A 342 17.32 12.85 4.77
C ILE A 342 18.51 13.55 5.46
N ILE A 343 18.99 13.00 6.58
CA ILE A 343 20.11 13.58 7.34
C ILE A 343 21.40 13.51 6.52
N ASN A 344 21.66 12.42 5.80
CA ASN A 344 22.81 12.29 4.90
C ASN A 344 22.84 13.40 3.84
N LEU A 345 21.72 13.64 3.15
CA LEU A 345 21.63 14.70 2.15
C LEU A 345 21.75 16.09 2.81
N TYR A 346 21.18 16.28 3.99
CA TYR A 346 21.31 17.52 4.75
C TYR A 346 22.78 17.82 5.13
N LEU A 347 23.53 16.82 5.58
CA LEU A 347 24.95 16.93 5.91
C LEU A 347 25.84 17.16 4.68
N GLN A 348 25.41 16.70 3.51
CA GLN A 348 26.05 17.00 2.22
C GLN A 348 25.80 18.43 1.73
N GLY A 349 24.97 19.22 2.42
CA GLY A 349 24.74 20.63 2.12
C GLY A 349 23.52 20.92 1.24
N TYR A 350 22.72 19.91 0.88
CA TYR A 350 21.48 20.12 0.14
C TYR A 350 20.45 20.89 0.96
N SER A 351 19.69 21.76 0.29
CA SER A 351 18.58 22.50 0.90
C SER A 351 17.35 21.62 1.14
N VAL A 352 16.46 22.06 2.04
CA VAL A 352 15.19 21.36 2.33
C VAL A 352 14.39 21.08 1.06
N ARG A 353 14.36 22.04 0.11
CA ARG A 353 13.63 21.89 -1.16
C ARG A 353 14.27 20.85 -2.08
N GLU A 354 15.60 20.83 -2.18
CA GLU A 354 16.32 19.84 -2.97
C GLU A 354 16.15 18.44 -2.39
N ILE A 355 16.29 18.29 -1.07
CA ILE A 355 16.08 17.02 -0.36
C ILE A 355 14.66 16.51 -0.57
N ALA A 356 13.65 17.38 -0.43
CA ALA A 356 12.25 17.03 -0.67
C ALA A 356 12.01 16.49 -2.08
N LYS A 357 12.60 17.14 -3.11
CA LYS A 357 12.53 16.69 -4.50
C LYS A 357 13.27 15.37 -4.72
N MET A 358 14.47 15.22 -4.15
CA MET A 358 15.29 14.01 -4.30
C MET A 358 14.64 12.78 -3.65
N THR A 359 13.99 12.97 -2.51
CA THR A 359 13.43 11.90 -1.67
C THR A 359 11.94 11.65 -1.87
N TYR A 360 11.27 12.45 -2.71
CA TYR A 360 9.81 12.43 -2.92
C TYR A 360 9.02 12.61 -1.62
N HIS A 361 9.47 13.53 -0.76
CA HIS A 361 8.80 13.88 0.49
C HIS A 361 8.30 15.33 0.47
N SER A 362 7.37 15.64 1.38
CA SER A 362 6.94 17.03 1.53
C SER A 362 8.07 17.87 2.17
N PRO A 363 8.28 19.12 1.72
CA PRO A 363 9.25 20.02 2.34
C PRO A 363 9.03 20.16 3.85
N ARG A 364 7.77 20.22 4.29
CA ARG A 364 7.40 20.28 5.71
C ARG A 364 7.87 19.06 6.49
N ALA A 365 7.74 17.85 5.93
CA ALA A 365 8.24 16.65 6.60
C ALA A 365 9.76 16.65 6.71
N VAL A 366 10.45 17.01 5.63
CA VAL A 366 11.92 17.12 5.60
C VAL A 366 12.41 18.15 6.63
N ASP A 367 11.79 19.33 6.67
CA ASP A 367 12.10 20.39 7.62
C ASP A 367 11.91 19.95 9.08
N ASN A 368 10.78 19.30 9.39
CA ASN A 368 10.54 18.74 10.72
C ASN A 368 11.62 17.73 11.16
N TYR A 369 12.09 16.88 10.24
CA TYR A 369 13.15 15.91 10.54
C TYR A 369 14.49 16.59 10.80
N ILE A 370 14.86 17.55 9.95
CA ILE A 370 16.10 18.32 10.08
C ILE A 370 16.08 19.12 11.39
N GLY A 371 15.00 19.87 11.67
CA GLY A 371 14.88 20.65 12.90
C GLY A 371 14.88 19.78 14.16
N THR A 372 14.28 18.59 14.13
CA THR A 372 14.36 17.63 15.24
C THR A 372 15.80 17.14 15.44
N PHE A 373 16.52 16.85 14.35
CA PHE A 373 17.91 16.42 14.39
C PHE A 373 18.83 17.51 14.96
N GLU A 374 18.72 18.74 14.48
CA GLU A 374 19.48 19.90 14.98
C GLU A 374 19.21 20.14 16.48
N SER A 375 17.95 20.07 16.89
CA SER A 375 17.57 20.20 18.30
C SER A 375 18.22 19.13 19.17
N VAL A 376 18.27 17.87 18.69
CA VAL A 376 18.95 16.77 19.39
C VAL A 376 20.46 16.98 19.45
N LEU A 377 21.09 17.49 18.39
CA LEU A 377 22.52 17.83 18.37
C LEU A 377 22.85 18.89 19.44
N ILE A 378 22.06 19.97 19.49
CA ILE A 378 22.24 21.05 20.47
C ILE A 378 22.07 20.50 21.88
N LEU A 379 20.98 19.80 22.17
CA LEU A 379 20.75 19.25 23.52
C LEU A 379 21.82 18.23 23.93
N LYS A 380 22.39 17.50 22.98
CA LYS A 380 23.51 16.57 23.23
C LYS A 380 24.77 17.33 23.65
N LEU A 381 25.09 18.44 23.00
CA LEU A 381 26.23 19.30 23.36
C LEU A 381 26.10 19.89 24.77
N TYR A 382 24.88 20.18 25.21
CA TYR A 382 24.59 20.64 26.57
C TYR A 382 24.51 19.50 27.61
N GLY A 383 24.81 18.26 27.24
CA GLY A 383 24.81 17.12 28.16
C GLY A 383 23.42 16.75 28.69
N ILE A 384 22.34 17.14 28.01
CA ILE A 384 20.97 16.92 28.49
C ILE A 384 20.61 15.42 28.39
N PRO A 385 20.08 14.77 29.45
CA PRO A 385 19.68 13.37 29.39
C PRO A 385 18.54 13.10 28.40
N LYS A 386 18.59 11.96 27.70
CA LYS A 386 17.60 11.55 26.67
C LYS A 386 16.12 11.65 27.08
N LYS A 387 15.79 11.33 28.34
CA LYS A 387 14.41 11.43 28.86
C LYS A 387 13.94 12.89 28.94
N LEU A 388 14.85 13.80 29.30
CA LEU A 388 14.58 15.22 29.37
C LEU A 388 14.48 15.82 27.96
N MET A 389 15.35 15.40 27.03
CA MET A 389 15.24 15.75 25.61
C MET A 389 13.86 15.41 25.05
N ALA A 390 13.38 14.19 25.29
CA ALA A 390 12.05 13.73 24.85
C ALA A 390 10.93 14.63 25.39
N ARG A 391 11.01 15.05 26.65
CA ARG A 391 10.04 15.96 27.27
C ARG A 391 10.10 17.38 26.69
N ILE A 392 11.31 17.93 26.51
CA ILE A 392 11.53 19.27 25.94
C ILE A 392 10.99 19.33 24.51
N LEU A 393 11.34 18.35 23.68
CA LEU A 393 10.96 18.31 22.27
C LEU A 393 9.54 17.77 22.05
N ARG A 394 8.85 17.33 23.11
CA ARG A 394 7.55 16.64 23.04
C ARG A 394 7.56 15.48 22.03
N LYS A 395 8.66 14.72 22.01
CA LYS A 395 8.88 13.57 21.13
C LYS A 395 8.99 12.28 21.93
N GLY A 396 8.70 11.15 21.30
CA GLY A 396 8.92 9.84 21.91
C GLY A 396 10.40 9.57 22.17
N ILE A 397 10.72 8.90 23.29
CA ILE A 397 12.11 8.57 23.67
C ILE A 397 12.82 7.76 22.57
N SER A 398 12.11 6.83 21.92
CA SER A 398 12.64 6.04 20.80
C SER A 398 13.12 6.93 19.65
N LEU A 399 12.39 8.01 19.33
CA LEU A 399 12.78 8.92 18.25
C LEU A 399 14.09 9.65 18.59
N ILE A 400 14.24 10.07 19.84
CA ILE A 400 15.48 10.70 20.31
C ILE A 400 16.65 9.72 20.24
N GLU A 401 16.45 8.46 20.63
CA GLU A 401 17.48 7.43 20.56
C GLU A 401 17.94 7.18 19.12
N GLU A 402 17.01 7.16 18.16
CA GLU A 402 17.34 7.04 16.72
C GLU A 402 18.19 8.22 16.23
N HIS A 403 17.83 9.46 16.54
CA HIS A 403 18.61 10.65 16.16
C HIS A 403 20.00 10.69 16.83
N LEU A 404 20.10 10.23 18.09
CA LEU A 404 21.38 10.12 18.79
C LEU A 404 22.29 9.07 18.14
N GLU A 405 21.73 7.98 17.64
CA GLU A 405 22.50 6.95 16.94
C GLU A 405 23.01 7.45 15.59
N LEU A 406 22.16 8.14 14.80
CA LEU A 406 22.58 8.82 13.58
C LEU A 406 23.69 9.84 13.86
N THR A 407 23.60 10.58 14.96
CA THR A 407 24.66 11.51 15.37
C THR A 407 25.99 10.80 15.60
N LYS A 408 26.01 9.63 16.25
CA LYS A 408 27.26 8.87 16.49
C LYS A 408 27.86 8.32 15.19
N GLN A 409 27.02 8.00 14.21
CA GLN A 409 27.48 7.50 12.91
C GLN A 409 28.20 8.59 12.09
N HIS A 410 27.72 9.83 12.18
CA HIS A 410 28.26 10.95 11.39
C HIS A 410 29.34 11.77 12.11
N PHE A 411 29.29 11.86 13.44
CA PHE A 411 30.20 12.71 14.21
C PHE A 411 30.98 11.87 15.22
N LYS A 412 32.32 11.93 15.13
CA LYS A 412 33.22 11.25 16.07
C LYS A 412 33.46 12.09 17.33
N ASN A 413 33.59 13.40 17.16
CA ASN A 413 33.91 14.34 18.24
C ASN A 413 32.83 15.42 18.41
N GLU A 414 32.72 15.97 19.62
CA GLU A 414 31.81 17.11 19.90
C GLU A 414 32.22 18.39 19.14
N GLU A 415 33.50 18.53 18.77
CA GLU A 415 33.98 19.64 17.95
C GLU A 415 33.37 19.64 16.54
N ASP A 416 33.15 18.47 15.95
CA ASP A 416 32.56 18.37 14.61
C ASP A 416 31.10 18.85 14.62
N ILE A 417 30.38 18.56 15.71
CA ILE A 417 29.01 19.02 15.93
C ILE A 417 29.00 20.55 16.10
N LYS A 418 29.92 21.10 16.90
CA LYS A 418 30.06 22.55 17.08
C LYS A 418 30.36 23.25 15.75
N ARG A 419 31.29 22.71 14.95
CA ARG A 419 31.61 23.27 13.62
C ARG A 419 30.41 23.32 12.70
N LEU A 420 29.59 22.26 12.66
CA LEU A 420 28.39 22.23 11.83
C LEU A 420 27.37 23.31 12.26
N ILE A 421 27.15 23.46 13.57
CA ILE A 421 26.22 24.48 14.11
C ILE A 421 26.76 25.89 13.82
N TYR A 422 28.03 26.16 14.11
CA TYR A 422 28.67 27.46 13.85
C TYR A 422 28.69 27.83 12.36
N MET A 423 28.99 26.89 11.46
CA MET A 423 28.99 27.15 10.01
C MET A 423 27.60 27.55 9.47
N LYS A 424 26.52 27.21 10.17
CA LYS A 424 25.15 27.48 9.73
C LYS A 424 24.52 28.69 10.40
N GLU A 425 24.87 29.03 11.63
CA GLU A 425 24.48 30.30 12.26
C GLU A 425 25.09 31.54 11.56
N VAL A 426 26.16 31.36 10.77
CA VAL A 426 26.86 32.44 10.05
C VAL A 426 26.24 32.78 8.68
N LYS A 427 25.17 32.09 8.25
CA LYS A 427 24.41 32.47 7.03
C LYS A 427 23.18 33.31 7.40
N VAL A 428 23.39 34.61 7.63
CA VAL A 428 22.34 35.65 7.64
C VAL A 428 22.21 36.26 6.25
#